data_AF-X1VCL5-F1
#
_entry.id   AF-X1VCL5-F1
#
_cell.length_a   1.000
_cell.length_b   1.000
_cell.length_c   1.000
_cell.angle_alpha   90.00
_cell.angle_beta   90.00
_cell.angle_gamma   90.00
#
_symmetry.space_group_name_H-M   'P 1'
#
loop_
_entity.id
_entity.type
_entity.pdbx_description
1 polymer ?
#
loop_
_entity_poly.entity_id
_entity_poly.type
_entity_poly.pdbx_seq_one_letter_code
_entity_poly.pdbx_strand_id
1 'polypeptide(L)' 'MKKFKRFFNTHTYEDYRSDYPEQFRAIGWVQGKLYSVIYEVREDEEGEYYHLVTLWKSTHQEEKLYEENI' A
#
# COMPACT_ATOMS: atom_id res chain seq x y z
N MET A 1 -15.68 -7.62 -5.89
CA MET A 1 -14.24 -7.30 -5.99
C MET A 1 -14.01 -5.98 -5.28
N LYS A 2 -13.02 -5.86 -4.37
CA LYS A 2 -12.77 -4.60 -3.63
C LYS A 2 -11.76 -3.76 -4.41
N LYS A 3 -12.25 -2.84 -5.25
CA LYS A 3 -11.44 -1.77 -5.86
C LYS A 3 -11.09 -0.76 -4.77
N PHE A 4 -9.83 -0.33 -4.74
CA PHE A 4 -9.34 0.56 -3.70
C PHE A 4 -8.92 1.94 -4.26
N LYS A 5 -9.25 3.03 -3.57
CA LYS A 5 -8.91 4.41 -3.94
C LYS A 5 -7.92 4.99 -2.92
N ARG A 6 -6.63 5.01 -3.26
CA ARG A 6 -5.45 5.50 -2.48
C ARG A 6 -5.75 6.05 -1.07
N PHE A 7 -5.35 5.30 -0.02
CA PHE A 7 -5.87 5.43 1.37
C PHE A 7 -5.17 6.54 2.12
N PHE A 8 -3.97 6.87 1.66
CA PHE A 8 -3.04 7.68 2.39
C PHE A 8 -3.03 9.09 1.82
N ASN A 9 -3.26 10.05 2.72
CA ASN A 9 -3.58 11.41 2.33
C ASN A 9 -2.40 12.19 1.74
N THR A 10 -1.13 11.89 2.07
CA THR A 10 0.01 12.64 1.50
C THR A 10 1.40 12.04 1.73
N HIS A 11 1.68 11.35 2.85
CA HIS A 11 3.01 10.83 3.17
C HIS A 11 2.97 9.31 3.22
N THR A 12 3.50 8.68 2.18
CA THR A 12 3.58 7.23 2.07
C THR A 12 4.98 6.83 1.67
N TYR A 13 5.56 5.89 2.42
CA TYR A 13 6.66 5.10 1.90
C TYR A 13 6.08 4.04 0.97
N GLU A 14 6.60 3.93 -0.25
CA GLU A 14 6.18 2.93 -1.23
C GLU A 14 7.40 2.19 -1.77
N ASP A 15 7.31 0.85 -1.80
CA ASP A 15 8.31 -0.01 -2.40
C ASP A 15 7.70 -1.02 -3.36
N TYR A 16 8.48 -1.32 -4.39
CA TYR A 16 8.19 -2.35 -5.38
C TYR A 16 8.58 -3.72 -4.84
N ARG A 17 7.65 -4.67 -4.92
CA ARG A 17 7.92 -6.09 -4.66
C ARG A 17 7.93 -6.83 -5.99
N SER A 18 9.09 -7.40 -6.33
CA SER A 18 9.31 -8.18 -7.56
C SER A 18 8.62 -9.56 -7.52
N ASP A 19 7.33 -9.59 -7.21
CA ASP A 19 6.49 -10.79 -7.21
C ASP A 19 5.71 -10.90 -8.54
N TYR A 20 5.12 -12.08 -8.82
CA TYR A 20 4.18 -12.27 -9.93
C TYR A 20 2.83 -12.76 -9.39
N PRO A 21 1.73 -12.00 -9.55
CA PRO A 21 1.64 -10.69 -10.24
C PRO A 21 2.41 -9.57 -9.54
N GLU A 22 2.66 -8.48 -10.26
CA GLU A 22 3.38 -7.31 -9.76
C GLU A 22 2.70 -6.70 -8.53
N GLN A 23 3.47 -6.52 -7.44
CA GLN A 23 2.94 -6.05 -6.16
C GLN A 23 3.70 -4.84 -5.65
N PHE A 24 2.96 -3.95 -5.00
CA PHE A 24 3.46 -2.74 -4.37
C PHE A 24 3.09 -2.78 -2.89
N ARG A 25 4.03 -2.37 -2.04
CA ARG A 25 3.75 -2.12 -0.63
C ARG A 25 3.74 -0.61 -0.39
N ALA A 26 2.70 -0.12 0.28
CA ALA A 26 2.67 1.23 0.81
C ALA A 26 2.48 1.22 2.33
N ILE A 27 3.16 2.13 3.02
CA ILE A 27 3.03 2.38 4.45
C ILE A 27 2.61 3.82 4.67
N GLY A 28 1.57 4.06 5.45
CA GLY A 28 1.12 5.42 5.74
C GLY A 28 0.15 5.55 6.90
N TRP A 29 -0.14 6.80 7.26
CA TRP A 29 -0.96 7.14 8.41
C TRP A 29 -2.47 6.99 8.13
N VAL A 30 -3.16 6.31 9.03
CA VAL A 30 -4.62 6.28 9.12
C VAL A 30 -5.02 6.53 10.57
N GLN A 31 -5.67 7.67 10.83
CA GLN A 31 -6.19 8.05 12.15
C GLN A 31 -5.15 7.91 13.28
N GLY A 32 -3.92 8.37 13.05
CA GLY A 32 -2.85 8.36 14.06
C GLY A 32 -2.20 6.99 14.31
N LYS A 33 -2.36 6.03 13.40
CA LYS A 33 -1.59 4.77 13.37
C LYS A 33 -1.03 4.53 11.97
N LEU A 34 0.14 3.93 11.87
CA LEU A 34 0.68 3.46 10.60
C LEU A 34 0.03 2.12 10.20
N TYR A 35 -0.32 2.04 8.92
CA TYR A 35 -0.80 0.82 8.29
C TYR A 35 0.05 0.53 7.06
N SER A 36 0.25 -0.76 6.83
CA SER A 36 0.92 -1.32 5.66
C SER A 36 -0.12 -1.98 4.78
N VAL A 37 -0.01 -1.78 3.48
CA VAL A 37 -0.89 -2.37 2.47
C VAL A 37 -0.07 -3.00 1.37
N ILE A 38 -0.50 -4.16 0.87
CA ILE A 38 -0.03 -4.69 -0.41
C ILE A 38 -1.17 -4.57 -1.41
N TYR A 39 -0.84 -4.03 -2.57
CA TYR A 39 -1.77 -3.89 -3.67
C TYR A 39 -1.11 -4.24 -5.00
N GLU A 40 -1.94 -4.49 -6.00
CA GLU A 40 -1.54 -4.75 -7.37
C GLU A 40 -2.23 -3.73 -8.28
N VAL A 41 -1.53 -3.28 -9.32
CA VAL A 41 -2.13 -2.49 -10.39
C VAL A 41 -2.68 -3.46 -11.44
N ARG A 42 -3.98 -3.40 -11.70
CA ARG A 42 -4.68 -4.28 -12.65
C ARG A 42 -5.53 -3.45 -13.59
N GLU A 43 -5.95 -4.03 -14.70
CA GLU A 43 -6.84 -3.40 -15.69
C GLU A 43 -8.10 -4.24 -15.90
N ASP A 44 -9.26 -3.59 -15.99
CA ASP A 44 -10.51 -4.20 -16.45
C ASP A 44 -11.17 -3.34 -17.54
N GLU A 45 -12.40 -3.67 -17.94
CA GLU A 45 -13.14 -2.95 -18.99
C GLU A 45 -13.36 -1.46 -18.67
N GLU A 46 -13.22 -1.05 -17.40
CA GLU A 46 -13.35 0.35 -16.96
C GLU A 46 -11.97 1.06 -16.84
N GLY A 47 -10.87 0.35 -17.10
CA GLY A 47 -9.49 0.84 -17.04
C GLY A 47 -8.69 0.34 -15.84
N GLU A 48 -7.63 1.07 -15.48
CA GLU A 48 -6.72 0.71 -14.38
C GLU A 48 -7.42 0.82 -13.01
N TYR A 49 -7.22 -0.18 -12.16
CA TYR A 49 -7.66 -0.17 -10.77
C TYR A 49 -6.62 -0.81 -9.85
N TYR A 50 -6.62 -0.36 -8.59
CA TYR A 50 -5.79 -0.95 -7.53
C TYR A 50 -6.56 -2.10 -6.87
N HIS A 51 -5.99 -3.30 -6.97
CA HIS A 51 -6.47 -4.51 -6.30
C HIS A 51 -5.80 -4.64 -4.94
N LEU A 52 -6.58 -4.52 -3.86
CA LEU A 52 -6.10 -4.72 -2.49
C LEU A 52 -5.83 -6.21 -2.23
N VAL A 53 -4.56 -6.56 -1.98
CA VAL A 53 -4.17 -7.92 -1.60
C VAL A 53 -4.35 -8.12 -0.09
N THR A 54 -3.75 -7.24 0.72
CA THR A 54 -3.83 -7.31 2.18
C THR A 54 -3.55 -5.95 2.83
N LEU A 55 -4.10 -5.74 4.03
CA LEU A 55 -3.96 -4.52 4.84
C LEU A 55 -3.79 -4.92 6.30
N TRP A 56 -2.79 -4.34 6.97
CA TRP A 56 -2.54 -4.59 8.39
C TRP A 56 -1.98 -3.36 9.09
N LYS A 57 -2.08 -3.32 10.42
CA LYS A 57 -1.36 -2.32 11.22
C LYS A 57 0.14 -2.57 11.07
N SER A 58 0.90 -1.54 10.75
CA SER A 58 2.33 -1.68 10.50
C SER A 58 3.05 -2.33 11.69
N THR A 59 4.01 -3.19 11.37
CA THR A 59 4.92 -3.75 12.37
C THR A 59 5.94 -2.70 12.80
N HIS A 60 6.62 -2.90 13.92
CA HIS A 60 7.66 -1.96 14.37
C HIS A 60 8.81 -1.77 13.35
N GLN A 61 9.12 -2.81 12.57
CA GLN A 61 10.12 -2.70 11.49
C GLN A 61 9.63 -1.84 10.33
N GLU A 62 8.33 -1.94 10.01
CA GLU A 62 7.69 -1.14 8.96
C GLU A 62 7.49 0.31 9.38
N GLU A 63 7.18 0.56 10.66
CA GLU A 63 7.16 1.91 11.24
C GLU A 63 8.53 2.57 11.12
N LYS A 64 9.61 1.87 11.50
CA LYS A 64 10.99 2.36 11.31
C LYS A 64 11.32 2.62 9.84
N LEU A 65 10.94 1.70 8.96
CA LEU A 65 11.18 1.86 7.53
C LEU A 65 10.50 3.12 6.99
N TYR A 66 9.26 3.39 7.43
CA TYR A 66 8.56 4.62 7.10
C TYR A 66 9.30 5.86 7.63
N GLU A 67 9.73 5.86 8.91
CA GLU A 67 10.46 6.97 9.53
C GLU A 67 11.84 7.24 8.88
N GLU A 68 12.51 6.21 8.38
CA GLU A 68 13.82 6.34 7.73
C GLU A 68 13.74 6.89 6.30
N ASN A 69 12.55 6.85 5.67
CA ASN A 69 12.38 7.16 4.24
C ASN A 69 11.36 8.28 3.97
N ILE A 70 10.82 8.93 5.00
CA ILE A 70 9.89 10.07 4.93
C ILE A 70 10.41 11.19 5.83
#